data_AF-A0A5C7Y4Z6-F1
#
_entry.id   AF-A0A5C7Y4Z6-F1
#
_cell.length_a   1.000
_cell.length_b   1.000
_cell.length_c   1.000
_cell.angle_alpha   90.00
_cell.angle_beta   90.00
_cell.angle_gamma   90.00
#
_symmetry.space_group_name_H-M   'P 1'
#
loop_
_entity.id
_entity.type
_entity.pdbx_description
1 polymer ?
#
loop_
_entity_poly.entity_id
_entity_poly.type
_entity_poly.pdbx_seq_one_letter_code
_entity_poly.pdbx_strand_id
1 'polypeptide(L)'
;MSFWSVHTWVQRYLDTVDDYPMPGTPAWCLLPDDSRAKWAGLLDFAQHHALRVETAQEQRAAASRDVAAAADWPQVARELLQLDGFRRAHPWSRHRAVSND
;
A
#
# COMPACT_ATOMS: atom_id res chain seq x y z
N MET A 1 -11.45 -0.34 -1.37
CA MET A 1 -11.35 0.54 -2.58
C MET A 1 -11.84 -0.30 -3.73
N SER A 2 -12.53 0.28 -4.72
CA SER A 2 -13.03 -0.45 -5.89
C SER A 2 -12.58 0.31 -7.13
N PHE A 3 -11.60 -0.24 -7.85
CA PHE A 3 -11.19 0.27 -9.16
C PHE A 3 -12.38 0.30 -10.10
N TRP A 4 -13.17 -0.77 -10.13
CA TRP A 4 -14.29 -0.90 -11.07
C TRP A 4 -15.31 0.24 -10.94
N SER A 5 -15.61 0.65 -9.70
CA SER A 5 -16.51 1.79 -9.44
C SER A 5 -15.92 3.11 -9.93
N VAL A 6 -14.59 3.31 -9.77
CA VAL A 6 -13.90 4.51 -10.27
C VAL A 6 -13.85 4.51 -11.79
N HIS A 7 -13.49 3.39 -12.40
CA HIS A 7 -13.44 3.22 -13.86
C HIS A 7 -14.79 3.51 -14.51
N THR A 8 -15.87 2.89 -14.00
CA THR A 8 -17.24 3.12 -14.50
C THR A 8 -17.64 4.59 -14.39
N TRP A 9 -17.24 5.26 -13.30
CA TRP A 9 -17.55 6.67 -13.10
C TRP A 9 -16.72 7.59 -14.00
N VAL A 10 -15.44 7.27 -14.25
CA VAL A 10 -14.52 8.04 -15.10
C VAL A 10 -14.88 7.92 -16.57
N GLN A 11 -15.34 6.74 -17.02
CA GLN A 11 -15.60 6.44 -18.44
C GLN A 11 -16.44 7.50 -19.16
N ARG A 12 -17.52 7.98 -18.52
CA ARG A 12 -18.39 9.01 -19.10
C ARG A 12 -17.69 10.34 -19.42
N TYR A 13 -16.54 10.63 -18.81
CA TYR A 13 -15.73 11.80 -19.09
C TYR A 13 -14.70 11.52 -20.18
N LEU A 14 -14.11 10.32 -20.18
CA LEU A 14 -13.19 9.89 -21.23
C LEU A 14 -13.91 9.84 -22.58
N ASP A 15 -15.15 9.35 -22.62
CA ASP A 15 -15.99 9.28 -23.82
C ASP A 15 -16.36 10.66 -24.40
N THR A 16 -16.04 11.77 -23.71
CA THR A 16 -16.32 13.13 -24.22
C THR A 16 -15.22 13.70 -25.11
N VAL A 17 -14.12 12.98 -25.29
CA VAL A 17 -12.97 13.39 -26.09
C VAL A 17 -12.44 12.21 -26.91
N ASP A 18 -12.02 12.47 -28.15
CA ASP A 18 -11.50 11.41 -29.03
C ASP A 18 -10.09 10.95 -28.65
N ASP A 19 -9.25 11.88 -28.22
CA ASP A 19 -7.87 11.63 -27.79
C ASP A 19 -7.45 12.62 -26.70
N TYR A 20 -6.52 12.19 -25.86
CA TYR A 20 -5.94 13.02 -24.80
C TYR A 20 -4.48 12.65 -24.55
N PRO A 21 -3.57 13.65 -24.48
CA PRO A 21 -2.16 13.39 -24.21
C PRO A 21 -1.97 12.90 -22.78
N MET A 22 -0.95 12.05 -22.58
CA MET A 22 -0.58 11.55 -21.25
C MET A 22 -0.28 12.72 -20.29
N PRO A 23 -0.84 12.72 -19.07
CA PRO A 23 -0.57 13.78 -18.08
C PRO A 23 0.92 14.01 -17.84
N GLY A 24 1.31 15.29 -17.74
CA GLY A 24 2.69 15.73 -17.51
C GLY A 24 3.58 15.78 -18.76
N THR A 25 3.12 15.29 -19.90
CA THR A 25 3.83 15.53 -21.18
C THR A 25 3.75 17.00 -21.59
N PRO A 26 4.70 17.51 -22.42
CA PRO A 26 4.61 18.88 -22.94
C PRO A 26 3.27 19.16 -23.65
N ALA A 27 2.77 18.20 -24.43
CA ALA A 27 1.48 18.31 -25.11
C ALA A 27 0.32 18.52 -24.11
N TRP A 28 0.32 17.79 -22.98
CA TRP A 28 -0.67 17.96 -21.92
C TRP A 28 -0.51 19.29 -21.17
N CYS A 29 0.73 19.69 -20.86
CA CYS A 29 1.01 20.94 -20.15
C CYS A 29 0.57 22.18 -20.95
N LEU A 30 0.64 22.11 -22.28
CA LEU A 30 0.22 23.18 -23.19
C LEU A 30 -1.31 23.28 -23.36
N LEU A 31 -2.09 22.29 -22.90
CA LEU A 31 -3.54 22.38 -22.95
C LEU A 31 -4.08 23.44 -21.96
N PRO A 32 -5.15 24.17 -22.32
CA PRO A 32 -5.88 25.04 -21.40
C PRO A 32 -6.38 24.29 -20.16
N ASP A 33 -6.47 24.97 -19.02
CA ASP A 33 -6.92 24.34 -17.76
C ASP A 33 -8.38 23.90 -17.76
N ASP A 34 -9.21 24.47 -18.65
CA ASP A 34 -10.60 24.08 -18.88
C ASP A 34 -10.76 23.05 -20.02
N SER A 35 -9.65 22.61 -20.62
CA SER A 35 -9.67 21.61 -21.69
C SER A 35 -10.19 20.27 -21.18
N ARG A 36 -11.25 19.77 -21.81
CA ARG A 36 -11.80 18.44 -21.54
C ARG A 36 -10.75 17.34 -21.72
N ALA A 37 -9.89 17.45 -22.74
CA ALA A 37 -8.82 16.48 -22.98
C ALA A 37 -7.77 16.48 -21.86
N LYS A 38 -7.47 17.66 -21.29
CA LYS A 38 -6.53 17.78 -20.15
C LYS A 38 -7.08 17.07 -18.92
N TRP A 39 -8.36 17.29 -18.64
CA TRP A 39 -9.07 16.60 -17.55
C TRP A 39 -9.25 15.10 -17.80
N ALA A 40 -9.58 14.68 -19.01
CA ALA A 40 -9.71 13.27 -19.38
C ALA A 40 -8.41 12.51 -19.11
N GLY A 41 -7.26 13.03 -19.54
CA GLY A 41 -5.97 12.43 -19.25
C GLY A 41 -5.72 12.29 -17.73
N LEU A 42 -6.06 13.32 -16.94
CA LEU A 42 -5.87 13.26 -15.49
C LEU A 42 -6.80 12.23 -14.82
N LEU A 43 -8.03 12.11 -15.28
CA LEU A 43 -9.00 11.13 -14.80
C LEU A 43 -8.58 9.69 -15.15
N ASP A 44 -8.05 9.48 -16.36
CA ASP A 44 -7.47 8.20 -16.76
C ASP A 44 -6.27 7.82 -15.87
N PHE A 45 -5.41 8.78 -15.55
CA PHE A 45 -4.32 8.55 -14.60
C PHE A 45 -4.82 8.22 -13.18
N ALA A 46 -5.88 8.89 -12.72
CA ALA A 46 -6.48 8.67 -11.41
C ALA A 46 -7.10 7.27 -11.27
N GLN A 47 -7.80 6.75 -12.29
CA GLN A 47 -8.35 5.38 -12.25
C GLN A 47 -7.24 4.32 -12.16
N HIS A 48 -6.11 4.52 -12.84
CA HIS A 48 -4.95 3.63 -12.74
C HIS A 48 -4.35 3.64 -11.32
N HIS A 49 -4.34 4.78 -10.64
CA HIS A 49 -3.95 4.83 -9.23
C HIS A 49 -4.90 4.03 -8.34
N ALA A 50 -6.21 4.10 -8.59
CA ALA A 50 -7.20 3.30 -7.86
C ALA A 50 -6.95 1.80 -8.02
N LEU A 51 -6.69 1.33 -9.25
CA LEU A 51 -6.31 -0.06 -9.54
C LEU A 51 -5.04 -0.47 -8.78
N ARG A 52 -4.00 0.37 -8.81
CA ARG A 52 -2.75 0.11 -8.10
C ARG A 52 -2.97 -0.03 -6.59
N VAL A 53 -3.78 0.84 -5.99
CA VAL A 53 -4.06 0.77 -4.54
C VAL A 53 -4.86 -0.49 -4.20
N GLU A 54 -5.90 -0.82 -4.97
CA GLU A 54 -6.67 -2.06 -4.73
C GLU A 54 -5.78 -3.30 -4.81
N THR A 55 -4.98 -3.43 -5.87
CA THR A 55 -4.03 -4.55 -6.05
C THR A 55 -3.01 -4.60 -4.89
N ALA A 56 -2.50 -3.45 -4.45
CA ALA A 56 -1.58 -3.40 -3.31
C ALA A 56 -2.24 -3.83 -1.99
N GLN A 57 -3.55 -3.55 -1.79
CA GLN A 57 -4.28 -4.03 -0.63
C GLN A 57 -4.46 -5.55 -0.66
N GLU A 58 -4.78 -6.12 -1.83
CA GLU A 58 -4.89 -7.57 -2.00
C GLU A 58 -3.57 -8.28 -1.68
N GLN A 59 -2.46 -7.77 -2.21
CA GLN A 59 -1.12 -8.29 -1.93
C GLN A 59 -0.76 -8.17 -0.44
N ARG A 60 -1.09 -7.03 0.20
CA ARG A 60 -0.85 -6.83 1.63
C ARG A 60 -1.68 -7.79 2.48
N ALA A 61 -2.93 -8.05 2.11
CA ALA A 61 -3.79 -9.01 2.79
C ALA A 61 -3.26 -10.44 2.63
N ALA A 62 -2.77 -10.81 1.44
CA ALA A 62 -2.11 -12.09 1.21
C ALA A 62 -0.85 -12.25 2.08
N ALA A 63 0.07 -11.28 2.04
CA ALA A 63 1.27 -11.29 2.88
C ALA A 63 0.93 -11.33 4.39
N SER A 64 -0.13 -10.64 4.82
CA SER A 64 -0.58 -10.70 6.22
C SER A 64 -1.05 -12.10 6.61
N ARG A 65 -1.73 -12.82 5.72
CA ARG A 65 -2.16 -14.20 5.94
C ARG A 65 -0.97 -15.16 5.96
N ASP A 66 -0.02 -14.97 5.04
CA ASP A 66 1.18 -15.80 4.98
C ASP A 66 2.02 -15.66 6.25
N VAL A 67 2.22 -14.43 6.75
CA VAL A 67 2.88 -14.18 8.03
C VAL A 67 2.10 -14.83 9.18
N ALA A 68 0.78 -14.66 9.23
CA ALA A 68 -0.04 -15.26 10.28
C ALA A 68 0.02 -16.80 10.28
N ALA A 69 0.19 -17.42 9.11
CA ALA A 69 0.31 -18.87 8.95
C ALA A 69 1.75 -19.38 9.13
N ALA A 70 2.77 -18.51 9.12
CA ALA A 70 4.17 -18.92 9.13
C ALA A 70 4.63 -19.56 10.46
N ALA A 71 3.93 -19.32 11.57
CA ALA A 71 4.26 -19.87 12.89
C ALA A 71 3.03 -19.93 13.81
N ASP A 72 3.10 -20.74 14.87
CA ASP A 72 2.18 -20.66 16.01
C ASP A 72 2.51 -19.41 16.85
N TRP A 73 2.01 -18.25 16.42
CA TRP A 73 2.21 -16.97 17.11
C TRP A 73 1.75 -16.98 18.57
N PRO A 74 0.63 -17.64 18.94
CA PRO A 74 0.30 -17.86 20.35
C PRO A 74 1.38 -18.60 21.14
N GLN A 75 2.00 -19.65 20.57
CA GLN A 75 3.12 -20.35 21.20
C GLN A 75 4.32 -19.42 21.37
N VAL A 76 4.74 -18.73 20.31
CA VAL A 76 5.86 -17.78 20.35
C VAL A 76 5.62 -16.71 21.43
N ALA A 77 4.40 -16.18 21.54
CA ALA A 77 4.05 -15.21 22.57
C ALA A 77 4.17 -15.80 23.99
N ARG A 78 3.71 -17.03 24.21
CA ARG A 78 3.86 -17.73 25.51
C ARG A 78 5.32 -17.89 25.89
N GLU A 79 6.16 -18.32 24.96
CA GLU A 79 7.60 -18.51 25.19
C GLU A 79 8.29 -17.18 25.57
N LEU A 80 7.98 -16.09 24.85
CA LEU A 80 8.51 -14.76 25.15
C LEU A 80 8.08 -14.25 26.53
N LEU A 81 6.81 -14.43 26.90
CA LEU A 81 6.29 -14.05 28.21
C LEU A 81 6.92 -14.86 29.35
N GLN A 82 7.11 -16.16 29.15
CA GLN A 82 7.79 -17.03 30.12
C GLN A 82 9.24 -16.60 30.30
N LEU A 83 9.95 -16.32 29.21
CA LEU A 83 11.34 -15.87 29.24
C LEU A 83 11.49 -14.51 29.93
N ASP A 84 10.58 -13.57 29.68
CA ASP A 84 10.54 -12.28 30.37
C ASP A 84 10.27 -12.44 31.87
N GLY A 85 9.28 -13.26 32.23
CA GLY A 85 9.00 -13.60 33.64
C GLY A 85 10.22 -14.21 34.34
N PHE A 86 10.90 -15.14 33.68
CA PHE A 86 12.14 -15.73 34.18
C PHE A 86 13.23 -14.68 34.40
N ARG A 87 13.47 -13.79 33.43
CA ARG A 87 14.47 -12.71 33.54
C ARG A 87 14.17 -11.69 34.63
N ARG A 88 12.88 -11.37 34.84
CA ARG A 88 12.43 -10.50 35.94
C ARG A 88 12.67 -11.16 37.31
N ALA A 89 12.37 -12.44 37.43
CA ALA A 89 12.61 -13.21 38.65
C ALA A 89 14.10 -13.46 38.92
N HIS A 90 14.93 -13.50 37.86
CA HIS A 90 16.36 -13.77 37.94
C HIS A 90 17.16 -12.64 37.28
N PRO A 91 17.29 -11.46 37.91
CA PRO A 91 17.99 -10.31 37.31
C PRO A 91 19.44 -10.60 36.91
N TRP A 92 20.09 -11.53 37.60
CA TRP A 92 21.45 -12.03 37.34
C TRP A 92 21.57 -12.84 36.04
N SER A 93 20.46 -13.32 35.47
CA SER A 93 20.44 -14.07 34.20
C SER A 93 20.63 -13.18 32.97
N ARG A 94 20.56 -11.84 33.13
CA ARG A 94 20.89 -10.90 32.06
C ARG A 94 22.41 -10.93 31.84
N HIS A 95 22.85 -11.46 30.71
CA HIS A 95 24.25 -11.30 30.29
C HIS A 95 24.60 -9.81 30.25
N ARG A 96 25.61 -9.42 31.02
CA ARG A 96 26.23 -8.10 30.92
C ARG A 96 26.81 -8.01 29.50
N ALA A 97 26.38 -7.03 28.72
CA ALA A 97 27.02 -6.74 27.44
C ALA A 97 28.52 -6.59 27.70
N VAL A 98 29.33 -7.41 27.03
CA VAL A 98 30.78 -7.31 27.12
C VAL A 98 31.14 -5.96 26.53
N SER A 99 31.54 -5.01 27.38
CA SER A 99 32.09 -3.73 26.94
C SER A 99 33.43 -4.04 26.28
N ASN A 100 33.54 -3.78 24.98
CA ASN A 100 34.78 -3.93 24.24
C ASN A 100 35.52 -2.58 24.32
N ASP A 101 36.27 -2.40 25.42
CA ASP A 101 37.31 -1.36 25.54
C ASP A 101 38.59 -1.82 24.81
#